data_AF-A0AAW2JJQ4-F1
#
_entry.id   AF-A0AAW2JJQ4-F1
#
_cell.length_a   1.000
_cell.length_b   1.000
_cell.length_c   1.000
_cell.angle_alpha   90.00
_cell.angle_beta   90.00
_cell.angle_gamma   90.00
#
_symmetry.space_group_name_H-M   'P 1'
#
loop_
_entity.id
_entity.type
_entity.pdbx_description
1 polymer ?
#
loop_
_entity_poly.entity_id
_entity_poly.type
_entity_poly.pdbx_seq_one_letter_code
_entity_poly.pdbx_strand_id
1 'polypeptide(L)'
;MHSFDGRVQLIKSVLLALKVYWAMAFILPKTIIQEIEKRLRSFLWKGSTGVGYAKVSWHQVCQPIEEGCLGIRDLLALNRGLMSQHLWQIISGDRSSLWVDWIFHNRLRSIQYGLSVIILDHGDGGN
;
A
#
# COMPACT_ATOMS: atom_id res chain seq x y z
N MET A 1 26.18 -11.64 -10.46
CA MET A 1 25.52 -11.44 -11.77
C MET A 1 24.17 -12.14 -11.69
N HIS A 2 23.08 -11.42 -11.42
CA HIS A 2 21.76 -12.06 -11.24
C HIS A 2 21.15 -12.41 -12.60
N SER A 3 20.79 -13.67 -12.81
CA SER A 3 20.01 -14.10 -13.98
C SER A 3 18.69 -13.33 -14.06
N PHE A 4 18.09 -13.23 -15.25
CA PHE A 4 16.79 -12.57 -15.43
C PHE A 4 15.73 -13.16 -14.49
N ASP A 5 15.71 -14.49 -14.39
CA ASP A 5 14.78 -15.24 -13.55
C ASP A 5 14.99 -14.98 -12.05
N GLY A 6 16.25 -14.86 -11.61
CA GLY A 6 16.57 -14.47 -10.24
C GLY A 6 16.09 -13.06 -9.87
N ARG A 7 16.08 -12.13 -10.83
CA ARG A 7 15.52 -10.78 -10.62
C ARG A 7 14.01 -10.81 -10.48
N VAL A 8 13.32 -11.64 -11.27
CA VAL A 8 11.87 -11.83 -11.17
C VAL A 8 11.49 -12.41 -9.81
N GLN A 9 12.22 -13.43 -9.34
CA GLN A 9 11.98 -14.03 -8.03
C GLN A 9 12.19 -13.02 -6.90
N LEU A 10 13.25 -12.21 -6.97
CA LEU A 10 13.50 -11.17 -5.97
C LEU A 10 12.37 -10.13 -5.95
N ILE A 11 11.89 -9.68 -7.11
CA ILE A 11 10.74 -8.77 -7.21
C ILE A 11 9.51 -9.39 -6.55
N LYS A 12 9.21 -10.68 -6.82
CA LYS A 12 8.07 -11.38 -6.21
C LYS A 12 8.18 -11.42 -4.67
N SER A 13 9.37 -11.72 -4.14
CA SER A 13 9.62 -11.74 -2.69
C SER A 13 9.49 -10.34 -2.07
N VAL A 14 10.06 -9.31 -2.69
CA VAL A 14 9.96 -7.91 -2.21
C VAL A 14 8.51 -7.44 -2.22
N LEU A 15 7.77 -7.71 -3.29
CA LEU A 15 6.34 -7.38 -3.38
C LEU A 15 5.54 -8.06 -2.28
N LEU A 16 5.82 -9.33 -1.97
CA LEU A 16 5.15 -10.05 -0.89
C LEU A 16 5.48 -9.45 0.49
N ALA A 17 6.74 -9.14 0.77
CA ALA A 17 7.14 -8.51 2.03
C ALA A 17 6.51 -7.11 2.19
N LEU A 18 6.51 -6.33 1.11
CA LEU A 18 5.90 -5.00 1.07
C LEU A 18 4.40 -5.08 1.37
N LYS A 19 3.71 -6.06 0.78
CA LYS A 19 2.29 -6.32 1.04
C LYS A 19 2.01 -6.59 2.50
N VAL A 20 2.76 -7.51 3.11
CA VAL A 20 2.57 -7.90 4.51
C VAL A 20 2.85 -6.72 5.43
N TYR A 21 3.93 -5.99 5.18
CA TYR A 21 4.30 -4.82 5.98
C TYR A 21 3.21 -3.74 5.95
N TRP A 22 2.72 -3.36 4.77
CA TRP A 22 1.70 -2.32 4.66
C TRP A 22 0.31 -2.77 5.11
N ALA A 23 -0.04 -4.04 4.92
CA ALA A 23 -1.27 -4.62 5.46
C ALA A 23 -1.35 -4.52 7.00
N MET A 24 -0.23 -4.29 7.68
CA MET A 24 -0.21 -4.06 9.12
C MET A 24 -0.24 -2.58 9.49
N ALA A 25 0.17 -1.69 8.58
CA ALA A 25 0.44 -0.29 8.90
C ALA A 25 -0.60 0.68 8.31
N PHE A 26 -0.94 0.60 7.01
CA PHE A 26 -1.86 1.54 6.33
C PHE A 26 -2.09 1.21 4.85
N ILE A 27 -3.17 1.78 4.29
CA ILE A 27 -3.49 1.77 2.86
C ILE A 27 -2.51 2.65 2.08
N LEU A 28 -1.94 2.14 0.97
CA LEU A 28 -1.02 2.95 0.15
C LEU A 28 -1.75 3.91 -0.80
N PRO A 29 -1.28 5.17 -0.91
CA PRO A 29 -1.65 6.07 -1.99
C PRO A 29 -1.19 5.54 -3.35
N LYS A 30 -1.99 5.78 -4.40
CA LYS A 30 -1.70 5.33 -5.78
C LYS A 30 -0.37 5.87 -6.32
N THR A 31 0.04 7.07 -5.92
CA THR A 31 1.31 7.70 -6.33
C THR A 31 2.52 6.90 -5.85
N ILE A 32 2.48 6.41 -4.62
CA ILE A 32 3.56 5.59 -4.04
C ILE A 32 3.65 4.25 -4.78
N ILE A 33 2.50 3.65 -5.09
CA ILE A 33 2.44 2.41 -5.88
C ILE A 33 3.13 2.60 -7.23
N GLN A 34 2.82 3.69 -7.95
CA GLN A 34 3.44 3.98 -9.25
C GLN A 34 4.95 4.17 -9.16
N GLU A 35 5.44 4.84 -8.11
CA GLU A 35 6.88 5.01 -7.89
C GLU A 35 7.59 3.68 -7.55
N ILE A 36 6.95 2.80 -6.79
CA ILE A 36 7.46 1.44 -6.53
C ILE A 36 7.53 0.65 -7.84
N GLU A 37 6.46 0.64 -8.64
CA GLU A 37 6.43 -0.04 -9.94
C GLU A 37 7.52 0.46 -10.87
N LYS A 38 7.75 1.78 -10.92
CA LYS A 38 8.82 2.39 -11.71
C LYS A 38 10.21 1.88 -11.30
N ARG A 39 10.45 1.75 -9.99
CA ARG A 39 11.72 1.20 -9.46
C ARG A 39 11.88 -0.29 -9.79
N LEU A 40 10.84 -1.09 -9.60
CA LEU A 40 10.84 -2.52 -9.92
C LEU A 40 11.03 -2.76 -11.42
N ARG A 41 10.38 -1.96 -12.26
CA ARG A 41 10.56 -1.97 -13.72
C ARG A 41 11.99 -1.64 -14.12
N SER A 42 12.57 -0.60 -13.51
CA SER A 42 13.96 -0.23 -13.75
C SER A 42 14.90 -1.37 -13.34
N PHE A 43 14.69 -1.98 -12.18
CA PHE A 43 15.49 -3.11 -11.69
C PHE A 43 15.39 -4.34 -12.61
N LEU A 44 14.17 -4.68 -13.05
CA LEU A 44 13.92 -5.82 -13.94
C LEU A 44 14.66 -5.68 -15.27
N TRP A 45 14.52 -4.53 -15.94
CA TRP A 45 15.03 -4.34 -17.30
C TRP A 45 16.47 -3.83 -17.36
N LYS A 46 16.86 -2.88 -16.50
CA LYS A 46 18.20 -2.25 -16.56
C LYS A 46 19.26 -2.99 -15.73
N GLY A 47 18.87 -3.79 -14.75
CA GLY A 47 19.82 -4.49 -13.87
C GLY A 47 20.86 -3.54 -13.24
N SER A 48 22.06 -4.07 -12.96
CA SER A 48 23.18 -3.32 -12.34
C SER A 48 23.98 -2.47 -13.34
N THR A 49 23.83 -2.70 -14.63
CA THR A 49 24.65 -2.08 -15.69
C THR A 49 23.99 -0.84 -16.30
N GLY A 50 22.74 -0.52 -15.95
CA GLY A 50 22.06 0.71 -16.38
C GLY A 50 21.56 0.71 -17.83
N VAL A 51 21.98 -0.28 -18.64
CA VAL A 51 21.62 -0.40 -20.06
C VAL A 51 20.59 -1.51 -20.23
N GLY A 52 19.33 -1.14 -20.44
CA GLY A 52 18.25 -2.09 -20.68
C GLY A 52 16.95 -1.39 -21.04
N TYR A 53 16.47 -1.61 -22.26
CA TYR A 53 15.18 -1.13 -22.73
C TYR A 53 14.07 -2.08 -22.27
N ALA A 54 12.94 -1.53 -21.83
CA ALA A 54 11.79 -2.35 -21.47
C ALA A 54 11.24 -3.03 -22.73
N LYS A 55 11.43 -4.35 -22.86
CA LYS A 55 10.93 -5.14 -23.99
C LYS A 55 9.42 -5.39 -23.93
N VAL A 56 8.83 -5.31 -22.75
CA VAL A 56 7.42 -5.65 -22.50
C VAL A 56 6.78 -4.59 -21.61
N SER A 57 5.51 -4.27 -21.86
CA SER A 57 4.74 -3.34 -21.04
C SER A 57 4.58 -3.88 -19.62
N TRP A 58 4.58 -3.01 -18.60
CA TRP A 58 4.45 -3.46 -17.20
C TRP A 58 3.11 -4.18 -16.95
N HIS A 59 2.06 -3.77 -17.68
CA HIS A 59 0.76 -4.42 -17.63
C HIS A 59 0.82 -5.89 -18.09
N GLN A 60 1.50 -6.18 -19.20
CA GLN A 60 1.74 -7.55 -19.67
C GLN A 60 2.65 -8.33 -18.72
N VAL A 61 3.63 -7.68 -18.07
CA VAL A 61 4.44 -8.33 -17.03
C VAL A 61 3.58 -8.78 -15.84
N CYS A 62 2.48 -8.06 -15.58
CA CYS A 62 1.56 -8.32 -14.49
C CYS A 62 0.45 -9.35 -14.78
N GLN A 63 0.33 -9.80 -16.02
CA GLN A 63 -0.64 -10.83 -16.39
C GLN A 63 -0.28 -12.22 -15.81
N PRO A 64 -1.29 -13.08 -15.61
CA PRO A 64 -1.09 -14.43 -15.08
C PRO A 64 -0.13 -15.25 -15.96
N ILE A 65 0.58 -16.19 -15.34
CA ILE A 65 1.58 -17.05 -16.01
C ILE A 65 0.93 -17.88 -17.13
N GLU A 66 -0.36 -18.18 -16.98
CA GLU A 66 -1.21 -18.89 -17.96
C GLU A 66 -1.27 -18.16 -19.32
N GLU A 67 -1.08 -16.84 -19.35
CA GLU A 67 -1.03 -16.04 -20.58
C GLU A 67 0.40 -15.87 -21.14
N GLY A 68 1.37 -16.65 -20.65
CA GLY A 68 2.78 -16.56 -21.08
C GLY A 68 3.53 -15.36 -20.49
N CYS A 69 2.99 -14.77 -19.43
CA CYS A 69 3.52 -13.57 -18.78
C CYS A 69 4.34 -13.89 -17.52
N LEU A 70 5.01 -12.88 -16.93
CA LEU A 70 5.94 -13.09 -15.80
C LEU A 70 5.25 -13.44 -14.46
N GLY A 71 3.93 -13.27 -14.36
CA GLY A 71 3.17 -13.58 -13.15
C GLY A 71 3.49 -12.67 -11.97
N ILE A 72 3.92 -11.43 -12.21
CA ILE A 72 4.16 -10.44 -11.16
C ILE A 72 2.80 -9.81 -10.80
N ARG A 73 2.26 -10.05 -9.61
CA ARG A 73 0.95 -9.48 -9.27
C ARG A 73 0.96 -7.94 -9.31
N ASP A 74 -0.05 -7.37 -9.95
CA ASP A 74 -0.30 -5.92 -10.00
C ASP A 74 -0.46 -5.34 -8.59
N LEU A 75 0.38 -4.35 -8.26
CA LEU A 75 0.36 -3.67 -6.96
C LEU A 75 -0.96 -2.94 -6.72
N LEU A 76 -1.62 -2.42 -7.76
CA LEU A 76 -2.93 -1.76 -7.63
C LEU A 76 -4.02 -2.75 -7.27
N ALA A 77 -4.10 -3.88 -7.96
CA ALA A 77 -5.04 -4.95 -7.63
C ALA A 77 -4.83 -5.46 -6.20
N LEU A 78 -3.57 -5.58 -5.80
CA LEU A 78 -3.20 -6.00 -4.46
C LEU A 78 -3.58 -4.97 -3.38
N ASN A 79 -3.39 -3.67 -3.65
CA ASN A 79 -3.81 -2.60 -2.75
C ASN A 79 -5.34 -2.58 -2.60
N ARG A 80 -6.09 -2.81 -3.69
CA ARG A 80 -7.56 -2.94 -3.62
C ARG A 80 -8.01 -4.06 -2.69
N GLY A 81 -7.38 -5.24 -2.79
CA GLY A 81 -7.67 -6.36 -1.88
C GLY A 81 -7.40 -6.00 -0.42
N LEU A 82 -6.27 -5.35 -0.14
CA LEU A 82 -5.93 -4.88 1.22
C LEU A 82 -6.91 -3.84 1.75
N MET A 83 -7.35 -2.89 0.90
CA MET A 83 -8.39 -1.92 1.29
C MET A 83 -9.68 -2.62 1.69
N SER A 84 -10.12 -3.64 0.94
CA SER A 84 -11.33 -4.40 1.28
C SER A 84 -11.17 -5.16 2.60
N GLN A 85 -9.98 -5.74 2.86
CA GLN A 85 -9.70 -6.41 4.13
C GLN A 85 -9.71 -5.43 5.31
N HIS A 86 -9.11 -4.25 5.17
CA HIS A 86 -9.14 -3.21 6.20
C HIS A 86 -10.55 -2.65 6.44
N LEU A 87 -11.31 -2.43 5.36
CA LEU A 87 -12.70 -2.00 5.46
C LEU A 87 -13.55 -3.04 6.20
N TRP A 88 -13.34 -4.32 5.89
CA TRP A 88 -13.98 -5.42 6.60
C TRP A 88 -13.62 -5.42 8.10
N GLN A 89 -12.34 -5.27 8.46
CA GLN A 89 -11.93 -5.17 9.87
C GLN A 89 -12.60 -4.00 10.62
N ILE A 90 -12.75 -2.84 9.96
CA ILE A 90 -13.47 -1.69 10.53
C ILE A 90 -14.95 -2.03 10.75
N ILE A 91 -15.61 -2.62 9.76
CA ILE A 91 -17.05 -2.94 9.82
C ILE A 91 -17.34 -4.05 10.83
N SER A 92 -16.49 -5.07 10.89
CA SER A 92 -16.64 -6.21 11.81
C SER A 92 -16.33 -5.85 13.27
N GLY A 93 -15.83 -4.65 13.55
CA GLY A 93 -15.52 -4.21 14.91
C GLY A 93 -14.36 -4.97 15.57
N ASP A 94 -13.61 -5.73 14.78
CA ASP A 94 -12.48 -6.51 15.27
C ASP A 94 -11.26 -5.59 15.43
N ARG A 95 -10.92 -5.25 16.69
CA ARG A 95 -9.77 -4.41 17.04
C ARG A 95 -8.44 -5.17 17.05
N SER A 96 -8.36 -6.29 16.33
CA SER A 96 -7.13 -7.08 16.21
C SER A 96 -6.00 -6.32 15.50
N SER A 97 -6.32 -5.29 14.72
CA SER A 97 -5.33 -4.42 14.07
C SER A 97 -5.02 -3.20 14.93
N LEU A 98 -3.73 -3.04 15.30
CA LEU A 98 -3.20 -1.86 16.00
C LEU A 98 -3.51 -0.55 15.25
N TRP A 99 -3.63 -0.60 13.93
CA TRP A 99 -4.03 0.57 13.12
C TRP A 99 -5.50 0.92 13.30
N VAL A 100 -6.39 -0.07 13.38
CA VAL A 100 -7.82 0.15 13.66
C VAL A 100 -7.97 0.75 15.06
N ASP A 101 -7.29 0.17 16.06
CA ASP A 101 -7.30 0.68 17.43
C ASP A 101 -6.70 2.10 17.52
N TRP A 102 -5.59 2.38 16.82
CA TRP A 102 -4.99 3.71 16.74
C TRP A 102 -5.92 4.76 16.09
N ILE A 103 -6.64 4.39 15.04
CA ILE A 103 -7.63 5.28 14.40
C ILE A 103 -8.77 5.58 15.36
N PHE A 104 -9.34 4.57 16.02
CA PHE A 104 -10.40 4.80 17.00
C PHE A 104 -9.90 5.68 18.14
N HIS A 105 -8.69 5.44 18.66
CA HIS A 105 -8.10 6.22 19.75
C HIS A 105 -7.79 7.67 19.37
N ASN A 106 -7.18 7.92 18.20
CA ASN A 106 -6.79 9.27 17.79
C ASN A 106 -7.93 10.09 17.21
N ARG A 107 -8.86 9.46 16.47
CA ARG A 107 -9.94 10.17 15.79
C ARG A 107 -11.08 10.53 16.74
N LEU A 108 -11.34 9.73 17.78
CA LEU A 108 -12.32 10.07 18.83
C LEU A 108 -11.80 11.15 19.79
N ARG A 109 -10.50 11.12 20.14
CA ARG A 109 -9.89 12.19 20.95
C ARG A 109 -9.95 13.54 20.25
N SER A 110 -9.63 13.63 18.96
CA SER A 110 -9.67 14.93 18.26
C SER A 110 -11.08 15.53 18.19
N ILE A 111 -12.12 14.70 18.09
CA ILE A 111 -13.52 15.16 18.10
C ILE A 111 -13.93 15.61 19.51
N GLN A 112 -13.48 14.93 20.55
CA GLN A 112 -13.77 15.30 21.94
C GLN A 112 -13.08 16.61 22.34
N TYR A 113 -11.81 16.82 21.94
CA TYR A 113 -11.11 18.09 22.16
C TYR A 113 -11.70 19.24 21.32
N GLY A 114 -12.17 18.97 20.10
CA GLY A 114 -12.85 19.96 19.26
C GLY A 114 -14.17 20.44 19.87
N LEU A 115 -14.98 19.52 20.40
CA LEU A 115 -16.24 19.86 21.09
C LEU A 115 -15.99 20.61 22.40
N SER A 116 -14.96 20.25 23.18
CA SER A 116 -14.64 20.99 24.40
C SER A 116 -14.14 22.41 24.13
N VAL A 117 -13.40 22.64 23.04
CA VAL A 117 -12.91 23.97 22.65
C VAL A 117 -14.07 24.86 22.18
N ILE A 118 -15.01 24.32 21.40
CA ILE A 118 -16.19 25.09 20.92
C ILE A 118 -17.13 25.45 22.09
N ILE A 119 -17.31 24.55 23.06
CA ILE A 119 -18.15 24.82 24.23
C ILE A 119 -17.51 25.83 25.20
N LEU A 120 -16.17 25.84 25.31
CA LEU A 120 -15.45 26.81 26.14
C LEU A 120 -15.39 28.22 25.50
N ASP A 121 -15.29 28.32 24.17
CA ASP A 121 -15.24 29.62 23.47
C ASP A 121 -16.61 30.33 23.41
N HIS A 122 -17.71 29.55 23.50
CA HIS A 122 -19.08 30.09 23.51
C HIS A 122 -19.57 30.45 24.92
N GLY A 123 -18.77 30.22 25.96
CA GLY A 123 -19.12 30.43 27.38
C GLY A 123 -18.60 31.71 28.03
N ASP A 124 -17.72 32.49 27.38
CA ASP A 124 -17.05 33.67 27.95
C ASP A 124 -17.53 35.01 27.35
N GLY A 125 -18.77 35.03 26.84
CA GLY A 125 -19.36 36.18 26.14
C GLY A 125 -20.69 36.67 26.73
N GLY A 126 -20.93 36.46 28.03
CA GLY A 126 -22.23 36.79 28.63
C GLY A 126 -22.20 37.06 30.13
N ASN A 127 -22.04 38.35 30.45
CA ASN A 127 -22.42 39.07 31.67
C ASN A 127 -21.41 39.15 32.83
#